data_AF-A0A353H2L0-F1
#
_entry.id   AF-A0A353H2L0-F1
#
_cell.length_a   1.000
_cell.length_b   1.000
_cell.length_c   1.000
_cell.angle_alpha   90.00
_cell.angle_beta   90.00
_cell.angle_gamma   90.00
#
_symmetry.space_group_name_H-M   'P 1'
#
loop_
_entity.id
_entity.type
_entity.pdbx_description
1 polymer ?
#
loop_
_entity_poly.entity_id
_entity_poly.type
_entity_poly.pdbx_seq_one_letter_code
_entity_poly.pdbx_strand_id
1 'polypeptide(L)'
;MTFNNGTVSLRAGKKTLILSPMPGHSADGIMVLVEEDRVLFAGDAFMPLPYFIDGDPDEMVASIKQIGKMGLENIIQGHGDIILRGEIEEAVRENLAYINATRKAVRIAARKKNPLEALAEVDVESCGKSRVNLGGLAEDLHKRNLLFLYRHLTAEEGEKMQNNEEEVA
;
A
#
# COMPACT_ATOMS: atom_id res chain seq x y z
N MET A 1 9.76 21.38 3.90
CA MET A 1 9.87 21.15 2.45
C MET A 1 8.65 20.35 2.05
N THR A 2 7.87 20.80 1.07
CA THR A 2 6.63 20.16 0.63
C THR A 2 6.77 19.80 -0.85
N PHE A 3 6.47 18.55 -1.22
CA PHE A 3 6.46 18.12 -2.62
C PHE A 3 5.03 18.19 -3.16
N ASN A 4 4.85 18.81 -4.32
CA ASN A 4 3.60 18.69 -5.10
C ASN A 4 3.80 17.79 -6.34
N ASN A 5 5.02 17.73 -6.88
CA ASN A 5 5.47 16.82 -7.93
C ASN A 5 7.01 16.85 -8.02
N GLY A 6 7.59 16.05 -8.91
CA GLY A 6 9.01 16.08 -9.25
C GLY A 6 9.91 15.41 -8.22
N THR A 7 11.21 15.67 -8.34
CA THR A 7 12.23 15.12 -7.46
C THR A 7 13.17 16.21 -6.98
N VAL A 8 13.76 16.02 -5.80
CA VAL A 8 14.82 16.88 -5.26
C VAL A 8 16.08 16.04 -5.13
N SER A 9 17.16 16.49 -5.76
CA SER A 9 18.48 15.88 -5.59
C SER A 9 19.28 16.68 -4.57
N LEU A 10 19.75 16.00 -3.52
CA LEU A 10 20.60 16.54 -2.48
C LEU A 10 21.91 15.78 -2.45
N ARG A 11 23.03 16.50 -2.56
CA ARG A 11 24.36 15.90 -2.40
C ARG A 11 24.82 16.04 -0.95
N ALA A 12 25.04 14.91 -0.30
CA ALA A 12 25.56 14.82 1.07
C ALA A 12 26.92 14.11 1.04
N GLY A 13 28.00 14.89 1.02
CA GLY A 13 29.36 14.36 0.87
C GLY A 13 29.56 13.63 -0.46
N LYS A 14 29.80 12.30 -0.38
CA LYS A 14 30.00 11.43 -1.55
C LYS A 14 28.72 10.73 -2.02
N LYS A 15 27.57 11.04 -1.42
CA LYS A 15 26.29 10.41 -1.72
C LYS A 15 25.32 11.40 -2.34
N THR A 16 24.52 10.89 -3.27
CA THR A 16 23.44 11.61 -3.93
C THR A 16 22.12 11.03 -3.45
N LEU A 17 21.36 11.86 -2.74
CA LEU A 17 20.03 11.52 -2.24
C LEU A 17 19.00 12.08 -3.22
N ILE A 18 18.17 11.20 -3.79
CA ILE A 18 17.06 11.58 -4.65
C ILE A 18 15.78 11.40 -3.83
N LEU A 19 15.15 12.52 -3.50
CA LEU A 19 13.89 12.57 -2.76
C LEU A 19 12.74 12.76 -3.75
N SER A 20 11.68 11.96 -3.60
CA SER A 20 10.52 12.02 -4.49
C SER A 20 9.24 11.67 -3.73
N PRO A 21 8.06 12.17 -4.14
CA PRO A 21 6.77 11.69 -3.66
C PRO A 21 6.64 10.17 -3.80
N MET A 22 6.04 9.55 -2.80
CA MET A 22 5.70 8.14 -2.76
C MET A 22 4.36 7.98 -2.03
N PRO A 23 3.25 8.37 -2.68
CA PRO A 23 1.95 8.35 -2.05
C PRO A 23 1.41 6.91 -1.91
N GLY A 24 0.34 6.75 -1.14
CA GLY A 24 -0.39 5.50 -0.98
C GLY A 24 -0.63 5.10 0.47
N HIS A 25 0.39 5.17 1.32
CA HIS A 25 0.19 5.06 2.78
C HIS A 25 -0.46 6.32 3.33
N SER A 26 0.09 7.46 2.92
CA SER A 26 -0.43 8.81 3.10
C SER A 26 -0.25 9.58 1.79
N ALA A 27 -0.97 10.69 1.64
CA ALA A 27 -0.84 11.54 0.45
C ALA A 27 0.51 12.27 0.34
N ASP A 28 1.18 12.48 1.48
CA ASP A 28 2.43 13.23 1.61
C ASP A 28 3.67 12.33 1.79
N GLY A 29 3.53 11.02 1.53
CA GLY A 29 4.62 10.06 1.59
C GLY A 29 5.79 10.47 0.71
N ILE A 30 7.02 10.30 1.21
CA ILE A 30 8.27 10.62 0.50
C ILE A 30 9.18 9.40 0.54
N MET A 31 9.82 9.09 -0.59
CA MET A 31 10.93 8.16 -0.65
C MET A 31 12.27 8.88 -0.77
N VAL A 32 13.35 8.22 -0.34
CA VAL A 32 14.73 8.68 -0.52
C VAL A 32 15.57 7.57 -1.13
N LEU A 33 16.06 7.77 -2.35
CA LEU A 33 17.01 6.87 -3.01
C LEU A 33 18.44 7.37 -2.77
N VAL A 34 19.30 6.50 -2.24
CA VAL A 34 20.75 6.70 -2.24
C VAL A 34 21.28 6.15 -3.57
N GLU A 35 21.58 7.04 -4.51
CA GLU A 35 21.80 6.68 -5.92
C GLU A 35 22.99 5.72 -6.11
N GLU A 36 24.12 6.02 -5.48
CA GLU A 36 25.35 5.23 -5.65
C GLU A 36 25.23 3.80 -5.11
N ASP A 37 24.47 3.62 -4.03
CA ASP A 37 24.30 2.32 -3.36
C ASP A 37 23.03 1.58 -3.81
N ARG A 38 22.17 2.23 -4.62
CA ARG A 38 20.84 1.73 -5.01
C ARG A 38 20.00 1.29 -3.81
N VAL A 39 20.11 2.00 -2.68
CA VAL A 39 19.31 1.74 -1.48
C VAL A 39 18.14 2.70 -1.45
N LEU A 40 16.93 2.16 -1.33
CA LEU A 40 15.71 2.95 -1.21
C LEU A 40 15.20 2.96 0.22
N PHE A 41 15.06 4.14 0.81
CA PHE A 41 14.23 4.35 1.99
C PHE A 41 12.80 4.63 1.51
N ALA A 42 11.92 3.64 1.64
CA ALA A 42 10.57 3.68 1.08
C ALA A 42 9.51 4.23 2.06
N GLY A 43 9.86 4.37 3.35
CA GLY A 43 8.89 4.69 4.39
C GLY A 43 7.76 3.65 4.43
N ASP A 44 6.58 4.04 4.93
CA ASP A 44 5.44 3.12 5.05
C ASP A 44 4.71 2.85 3.71
N ALA A 45 5.16 3.44 2.60
CA ALA A 45 4.73 3.04 1.26
C ALA A 45 5.22 1.64 0.88
N PHE A 46 6.17 1.08 1.63
CA PHE A 46 6.51 -0.33 1.57
C PHE A 46 6.60 -0.89 2.99
N MET A 47 5.85 -1.96 3.26
CA MET A 47 5.84 -2.68 4.54
C MET A 47 5.60 -4.17 4.30
N PRO A 48 5.88 -5.06 5.28
CA PRO A 48 5.55 -6.49 5.21
C PRO A 48 4.06 -6.76 5.00
N LEU A 49 3.22 -5.82 5.48
CA LEU A 49 1.78 -5.77 5.28
C LEU A 49 1.42 -4.37 4.78
N PRO A 50 1.02 -4.17 3.51
CA PRO A 50 0.58 -2.86 3.02
C PRO A 50 -0.54 -2.27 3.88
N TYR A 51 -0.48 -0.98 4.18
CA TYR A 51 -1.47 -0.25 4.98
C TYR A 51 -1.69 1.14 4.39
N PHE A 52 -2.95 1.49 4.12
CA PHE A 52 -3.32 2.61 3.22
C PHE A 52 -4.56 3.37 3.72
N ILE A 53 -4.79 3.40 5.03
CA ILE A 53 -6.03 3.94 5.61
C ILE A 53 -6.07 5.47 5.58
N ASP A 54 -4.91 6.12 5.60
CA ASP A 54 -4.77 7.58 5.47
C ASP A 54 -4.30 8.00 4.07
N GLY A 55 -4.39 7.08 3.10
CA GLY A 55 -3.94 7.27 1.73
C GLY A 55 -4.91 6.64 0.74
N ASP A 56 -4.35 6.17 -0.38
CA ASP A 56 -5.11 5.59 -1.48
C ASP A 56 -4.54 4.22 -1.89
N PRO A 57 -5.37 3.17 -1.99
CA PRO A 57 -4.91 1.83 -2.30
C PRO A 57 -4.43 1.66 -3.75
N ASP A 58 -4.94 2.45 -4.70
CA ASP A 58 -4.44 2.45 -6.08
C ASP A 58 -3.10 3.20 -6.21
N GLU A 59 -2.93 4.31 -5.50
CA GLU A 59 -1.63 4.97 -5.37
C GLU A 59 -0.61 4.06 -4.70
N MET A 60 -0.98 3.35 -3.63
CA MET A 60 -0.14 2.33 -3.00
C MET A 60 0.32 1.26 -4.00
N VAL A 61 -0.59 0.76 -4.84
CA VAL A 61 -0.27 -0.21 -5.90
C VAL A 61 0.70 0.39 -6.92
N ALA A 62 0.50 1.65 -7.32
CA ALA A 62 1.38 2.34 -8.26
C ALA A 62 2.79 2.51 -7.67
N SER A 63 2.88 2.93 -6.41
CA SER A 63 4.11 3.08 -5.63
C SER A 63 4.88 1.77 -5.51
N ILE A 64 4.24 0.67 -5.10
CA ILE A 64 4.87 -0.65 -5.02
C ILE A 64 5.39 -1.11 -6.38
N LYS A 65 4.63 -0.89 -7.47
CA LYS A 65 5.07 -1.21 -8.84
C LYS A 65 6.24 -0.34 -9.30
N GLN A 66 6.27 0.93 -8.92
CA GLN A 66 7.37 1.82 -9.23
C GLN A 66 8.66 1.32 -8.56
N ILE A 67 8.60 1.00 -7.26
CA ILE A 67 9.73 0.47 -6.48
C ILE A 67 10.32 -0.78 -7.14
N GLY A 68 9.46 -1.73 -7.54
CA GLY A 68 9.90 -2.97 -8.19
C GLY A 68 10.64 -2.77 -9.53
N LYS A 69 10.53 -1.60 -10.17
CA LYS A 69 11.19 -1.29 -11.45
C LYS A 69 12.49 -0.51 -11.31
N MET A 70 12.90 -0.15 -10.10
CA MET A 70 14.05 0.76 -9.86
C MET A 70 15.42 0.08 -9.93
N GLY A 71 15.50 -1.25 -9.91
CA GLY A 71 16.77 -1.99 -9.92
C GLY A 71 17.61 -1.68 -8.66
N LEU A 72 17.03 -1.95 -7.49
CA LEU A 72 17.57 -1.61 -6.17
C LEU A 72 18.45 -2.73 -5.60
N GLU A 73 19.43 -2.37 -4.77
CA GLU A 73 20.15 -3.33 -3.92
C GLU A 73 19.35 -3.71 -2.69
N ASN A 74 18.72 -2.73 -2.05
CA ASN A 74 17.99 -2.92 -0.81
C ASN A 74 16.80 -1.96 -0.73
N ILE A 75 15.73 -2.40 -0.05
CA ILE A 75 14.63 -1.55 0.37
C ILE A 75 14.62 -1.50 1.89
N ILE A 76 14.74 -0.28 2.43
CA ILE A 76 14.48 0.04 3.82
C ILE A 76 13.02 0.44 3.92
N GLN A 77 12.20 -0.51 4.36
CA GLN A 77 10.78 -0.31 4.63
C GLN A 77 10.56 0.53 5.89
N GLY A 78 9.38 1.15 6.00
CA GLY A 78 9.04 1.96 7.17
C GLY A 78 8.98 1.15 8.47
N HIS A 79 8.57 -0.12 8.37
CA HIS A 79 8.58 -1.08 9.46
C HIS A 79 8.99 -2.49 8.98
N GLY A 80 9.73 -3.21 9.81
CA GLY A 80 10.22 -4.56 9.54
C GLY A 80 11.67 -4.60 9.06
N ASP A 81 12.11 -5.75 8.57
CA ASP A 81 13.50 -5.99 8.16
C ASP A 81 13.86 -5.38 6.80
N ILE A 82 15.15 -5.27 6.52
CA ILE A 82 15.66 -4.82 5.22
C ILE A 82 15.37 -5.90 4.16
N ILE A 83 14.84 -5.49 3.01
CA ILE A 83 14.60 -6.39 1.88
C ILE A 83 15.82 -6.33 0.97
N LEU A 84 16.45 -7.48 0.72
CA LEU A 84 17.66 -7.59 -0.10
C LEU A 84 17.29 -7.78 -1.58
N ARG A 85 18.21 -7.47 -2.50
CA ARG A 85 18.02 -7.55 -3.96
C ARG A 85 17.29 -8.82 -4.42
N GLY A 86 17.66 -9.98 -3.86
CA GLY A 86 17.07 -11.28 -4.23
C GLY A 86 15.61 -11.47 -3.80
N GLU A 87 15.14 -10.68 -2.84
CA GLU A 87 13.81 -10.76 -2.22
C GLU A 87 12.85 -9.70 -2.77
N ILE A 88 13.36 -8.65 -3.45
CA ILE A 88 12.56 -7.51 -3.90
C ILE A 88 11.41 -7.93 -4.81
N GLU A 89 11.66 -8.79 -5.79
CA GLU A 89 10.63 -9.21 -6.75
C GLU A 89 9.50 -9.98 -6.03
N GLU A 90 9.85 -10.84 -5.09
CA GLU A 90 8.90 -11.60 -4.29
C GLU A 90 8.11 -10.67 -3.36
N ALA A 91 8.78 -9.78 -2.63
CA ALA A 91 8.13 -8.82 -1.74
C ALA A 91 7.14 -7.91 -2.47
N VAL A 92 7.50 -7.42 -3.66
CA VAL A 92 6.60 -6.63 -4.53
C VAL A 92 5.38 -7.46 -4.93
N ARG A 93 5.61 -8.70 -5.39
CA ARG A 93 4.55 -9.61 -5.84
C ARG A 93 3.57 -9.94 -4.71
N GLU A 94 4.08 -10.28 -3.53
CA GLU A 94 3.28 -10.58 -2.36
C GLU A 94 2.46 -9.39 -1.89
N ASN A 95 3.05 -8.18 -1.86
CA ASN A 95 2.34 -6.97 -1.45
C ASN A 95 1.21 -6.64 -2.40
N LEU A 96 1.44 -6.76 -3.72
CA LEU A 96 0.37 -6.60 -4.72
C LEU A 96 -0.69 -7.70 -4.62
N ALA A 97 -0.29 -8.95 -4.34
CA ALA A 97 -1.22 -10.06 -4.14
C ALA A 97 -2.13 -9.83 -2.93
N TYR A 98 -1.58 -9.34 -1.82
CA TYR A 98 -2.34 -8.99 -0.61
C TYR A 98 -3.39 -7.90 -0.88
N ILE A 99 -3.01 -6.81 -1.55
CA ILE A 99 -3.95 -5.73 -1.89
C ILE A 99 -5.08 -6.26 -2.80
N ASN A 100 -4.76 -7.12 -3.76
CA ASN A 100 -5.77 -7.73 -4.62
C ASN A 100 -6.68 -8.71 -3.87
N ALA A 101 -6.12 -9.51 -2.95
CA ALA A 101 -6.86 -10.46 -2.14
C ALA A 101 -7.85 -9.74 -1.21
N THR A 102 -7.41 -8.69 -0.52
CA THR A 102 -8.27 -7.87 0.35
C THR A 102 -9.40 -7.21 -0.44
N ARG A 103 -9.12 -6.60 -1.60
CA ARG A 103 -10.15 -6.06 -2.50
C ARG A 103 -11.17 -7.11 -2.93
N LYS A 104 -10.72 -8.32 -3.27
CA LYS A 104 -11.59 -9.43 -3.65
C LYS A 104 -12.47 -9.87 -2.47
N ALA A 105 -11.88 -10.04 -1.29
CA ALA A 105 -12.60 -10.43 -0.07
C ALA A 105 -13.69 -9.41 0.28
N VAL A 106 -13.38 -8.12 0.20
CA VAL A 106 -14.33 -7.04 0.44
C VAL A 106 -15.51 -7.08 -0.53
N ARG A 107 -15.26 -7.23 -1.84
CA ARG A 107 -16.33 -7.37 -2.84
C ARG A 107 -17.23 -8.58 -2.60
N ILE A 108 -16.68 -9.69 -2.12
CA ILE A 108 -17.45 -10.89 -1.78
C ILE A 108 -18.29 -10.65 -0.53
N ALA A 109 -17.70 -10.06 0.51
CA ALA A 109 -18.38 -9.77 1.77
C ALA A 109 -19.52 -8.75 1.60
N ALA A 110 -19.33 -7.73 0.77
CA ALA A 110 -20.33 -6.70 0.48
C ALA A 110 -21.65 -7.26 -0.08
N ARG A 111 -21.62 -8.42 -0.74
CA ARG A 111 -22.80 -9.09 -1.31
C ARG A 111 -23.56 -9.95 -0.31
N LYS A 112 -23.05 -10.14 0.90
CA LYS A 112 -23.68 -10.96 1.94
C LYS A 112 -24.67 -10.12 2.75
N LYS A 113 -25.60 -10.81 3.42
CA LYS A 113 -26.62 -10.18 4.29
C LYS A 113 -26.00 -9.37 5.44
N ASN A 114 -24.89 -9.85 6.01
CA ASN A 114 -24.14 -9.18 7.07
C ASN A 114 -22.68 -8.96 6.62
N PRO A 115 -22.37 -7.87 5.88
CA PRO A 115 -21.03 -7.64 5.34
C PRO A 115 -19.94 -7.52 6.41
N LEU A 116 -20.21 -6.83 7.53
CA LEU A 116 -19.23 -6.62 8.59
C LEU A 116 -18.84 -7.92 9.31
N GLU A 117 -19.82 -8.78 9.59
CA GLU A 117 -19.58 -10.11 10.16
C GLU A 117 -18.75 -10.96 9.18
N ALA A 118 -19.08 -10.91 7.90
CA ALA A 118 -18.32 -11.61 6.87
C ALA A 118 -16.88 -11.11 6.68
N LEU A 119 -16.61 -9.83 6.91
CA LEU A 119 -15.26 -9.26 6.87
C LEU A 119 -14.44 -9.67 8.10
N ALA A 120 -15.07 -9.81 9.26
CA ALA A 120 -14.40 -10.21 10.50
C ALA A 120 -13.79 -11.62 10.41
N GLU A 121 -14.38 -12.48 9.57
CA GLU A 121 -13.91 -13.85 9.30
C GLU A 121 -12.81 -13.93 8.23
N VAL A 122 -12.39 -12.81 7.65
CA VAL A 122 -11.30 -12.80 6.65
C VAL A 122 -9.98 -12.69 7.38
N ASP A 123 -9.23 -13.80 7.40
CA ASP A 123 -7.93 -13.87 8.04
C ASP A 123 -6.81 -13.28 7.17
N VAL A 124 -5.83 -12.65 7.81
CA VAL A 124 -4.64 -12.09 7.13
C VAL A 124 -3.86 -13.14 6.34
N GLU A 125 -3.82 -14.38 6.83
CA GLU A 125 -3.16 -15.52 6.18
C GLU A 125 -3.90 -15.97 4.93
N SER A 126 -5.24 -15.87 4.90
CA SER A 126 -6.03 -16.12 3.69
C SER A 126 -5.71 -15.12 2.56
N CYS A 127 -5.15 -13.96 2.93
CA CYS A 127 -4.67 -12.94 2.01
C CYS A 127 -3.15 -13.05 1.74
N GLY A 128 -2.50 -14.12 2.20
CA GLY A 128 -1.09 -14.42 1.91
C GLY A 128 -0.07 -13.69 2.78
N LYS A 129 -0.47 -13.14 3.93
CA LYS A 129 0.45 -12.46 4.86
C LYS A 129 0.45 -13.10 6.24
N SER A 130 1.62 -13.09 6.89
CA SER A 130 1.81 -13.73 8.18
C SER A 130 1.23 -12.90 9.33
N ARG A 131 0.54 -13.55 10.26
CA ARG A 131 -0.01 -12.92 11.46
C ARG A 131 1.06 -12.33 12.39
N VAL A 132 2.29 -12.86 12.35
CA VAL A 132 3.39 -12.40 13.21
C VAL A 132 4.11 -11.17 12.66
N ASN A 133 3.79 -10.74 11.43
CA ASN A 133 4.35 -9.52 10.86
C ASN A 133 4.09 -8.32 11.79
N LEU A 134 5.02 -7.38 11.80
CA LEU A 134 4.92 -6.15 12.59
C LEU A 134 4.73 -6.43 14.10
N GLY A 135 5.42 -7.46 14.62
CA GLY A 135 5.36 -7.82 16.03
C GLY A 135 4.01 -8.37 16.48
N GLY A 136 3.24 -8.98 15.58
CA GLY A 136 1.91 -9.51 15.86
C GLY A 136 0.75 -8.54 15.61
N LEU A 137 1.02 -7.34 15.09
CA LEU A 137 -0.01 -6.34 14.77
C LEU A 137 -0.69 -6.56 13.42
N ALA A 138 -0.23 -7.52 12.62
CA ALA A 138 -0.71 -7.72 11.26
C ALA A 138 -2.22 -7.98 11.16
N GLU A 139 -2.79 -8.68 12.14
CA GLU A 139 -4.22 -9.00 12.16
C GLU A 139 -5.09 -7.75 12.35
N ASP A 140 -4.72 -6.89 13.31
CA ASP A 140 -5.44 -5.64 13.57
C ASP A 140 -5.36 -4.68 12.39
N LEU A 141 -4.16 -4.53 11.81
CA LEU A 141 -3.96 -3.69 10.63
C LEU A 141 -4.74 -4.21 9.42
N HIS A 142 -4.78 -5.54 9.23
CA HIS A 142 -5.56 -6.18 8.18
C HIS A 142 -7.06 -5.92 8.32
N LYS A 143 -7.63 -6.08 9.53
CA LYS A 143 -9.05 -5.79 9.79
C LYS A 143 -9.39 -4.34 9.46
N ARG A 144 -8.50 -3.39 9.77
CA ARG A 144 -8.69 -1.98 9.44
C ARG A 144 -8.62 -1.74 7.93
N ASN A 145 -7.68 -2.38 7.21
CA ASN A 145 -7.62 -2.30 5.74
C ASN A 145 -8.92 -2.79 5.09
N LEU A 146 -9.47 -3.92 5.55
CA LEU A 146 -10.73 -4.46 5.05
C LEU A 146 -11.89 -3.49 5.27
N LEU A 147 -11.99 -2.92 6.47
CA LEU A 147 -13.04 -1.95 6.80
C LEU A 147 -12.91 -0.67 5.97
N PHE A 148 -11.68 -0.18 5.76
CA PHE A 148 -11.42 0.97 4.93
C PHE A 148 -11.86 0.74 3.47
N LEU A 149 -11.45 -0.39 2.87
CA LEU A 149 -11.84 -0.76 1.52
C LEU A 149 -13.36 -0.94 1.38
N TYR A 150 -14.02 -1.51 2.39
CA TYR A 150 -15.47 -1.68 2.38
C TYR A 150 -16.19 -0.34 2.35
N ARG A 151 -15.79 0.60 3.22
CA ARG A 151 -16.35 1.96 3.24
C ARG A 151 -16.16 2.66 1.90
N HIS A 152 -14.97 2.55 1.32
CA HIS A 152 -14.65 3.14 0.02
C HIS A 152 -15.55 2.57 -1.09
N LEU A 153 -15.68 1.23 -1.15
CA LEU A 153 -16.56 0.56 -2.12
C LEU A 153 -18.02 1.02 -2.00
N THR A 154 -18.55 1.11 -0.77
CA THR A 154 -19.94 1.53 -0.55
C THR A 154 -20.19 3.00 -0.88
N ALA A 155 -19.19 3.87 -0.70
CA ALA A 155 -19.28 5.28 -1.07
C ALA A 155 -19.33 5.43 -2.60
N GLU A 156 -18.45 4.75 -3.33
CA GLU A 156 -18.45 4.75 -4.80
C GLU A 156 -19.76 4.21 -5.38
N GLU A 157 -20.32 3.14 -4.81
CA GLU A 157 -21.59 2.57 -5.27
C GLU A 157 -22.75 3.55 -5.04
N GLY A 158 -22.76 4.27 -3.91
CA GLY A 158 -23.75 5.31 -3.64
C GLY A 158 -23.66 6.48 -4.64
N GLU A 159 -22.46 6.96 -4.95
CA GLU A 159 -22.23 8.03 -5.94
C GLU A 159 -22.65 7.61 -7.36
N LYS A 160 -22.35 6.36 -7.76
CA LYS A 160 -22.75 5.82 -9.07
C LYS A 160 -24.27 5.72 -9.22
N MET A 161 -24.99 5.40 -8.15
CA MET A 161 -26.46 5.35 -8.18
C MET A 161 -27.07 6.76 -8.31
N GLN A 162 -26.52 7.76 -7.61
CA GLN A 162 -26.98 9.15 -7.70
C GLN A 162 -26.77 9.74 -9.11
N ASN A 163 -25.58 9.56 -9.70
CA ASN A 163 -25.28 10.08 -11.03
C ASN A 163 -26.17 9.45 -12.12
N ASN A 164 -26.52 8.17 -11.99
CA ASN A 164 -27.42 7.49 -12.92
C ASN A 164 -28.88 7.96 -12.78
N GLU A 165 -29.32 8.39 -11.59
CA GLU A 165 -30.66 8.96 -11.40
C GLU A 165 -30.76 10.38 -12.00
N GLU A 166 -29.68 11.16 -11.97
CA GLU A 166 -29.61 12.49 -12.58
C GLU A 166 -29.52 12.47 -14.12
N GLU A 167 -28.89 11.46 -14.73
CA GLU A 167 -28.83 11.34 -16.20
C GLU A 167 -30.15 10.87 -16.87
N VAL A 168 -31.07 10.30 -16.08
CA VAL A 168 -32.35 9.74 -16.56
C VAL A 168 -33.54 10.69 -16.29
N ALA A 169 -33.31 11.80 -15.58
CA ALA A 169 -34.29 12.85 -15.29
C ALA A 169 -34.24 14.00 -16.31
#